data_AF-A0A1I4QLU5-F1
#
_entry.id   AF-A0A1I4QLU5-F1
#
_cell.length_a   1.000
_cell.length_b   1.000
_cell.length_c   1.000
_cell.angle_alpha   90.00
_cell.angle_beta   90.00
_cell.angle_gamma   90.00
#
_symmetry.space_group_name_H-M   'P 1'
#
loop_
_entity.id
_entity.type
_entity.pdbx_description
1 polymer ?
#
loop_
_entity_poly.entity_id
_entity_poly.type
_entity_poly.pdbx_seq_one_letter_code
_entity_poly.pdbx_strand_id
1 'polypeptide(L)'
;DKVIAQVKDLVSSYNTMHDRLKEAGGVMNSSVRKSMESLISSSTYERIGIHRNGDGTLKLDEEQLKKSLSSNFEQTTKAISGNYGLADRLSSTAERYNEVQASSLLNSKARQVQQFAMYQSSMQMAMPIQASGWVVNRLY
;
A
#
# COMPACT_ATOMS: atom_id res chain seq x y z
N ASP A 1 21.82 10.32 -15.89
CA ASP A 1 21.65 8.98 -16.48
C ASP A 1 20.19 8.56 -16.38
N LYS A 2 19.55 8.18 -17.49
CA LYS A 2 18.08 7.94 -17.54
C LYS A 2 17.64 6.76 -16.68
N VAL A 3 18.45 5.69 -16.63
CA VAL A 3 18.16 4.48 -15.85
C VAL A 3 18.22 4.78 -14.35
N ILE A 4 19.24 5.51 -13.90
CA ILE A 4 19.39 5.87 -12.49
C ILE A 4 18.20 6.70 -12.01
N ALA A 5 17.74 7.67 -12.83
CA ALA A 5 16.56 8.46 -12.51
C ALA A 5 15.29 7.59 -12.37
N GLN A 6 15.07 6.64 -13.28
CA GLN A 6 13.94 5.72 -13.20
C GLN A 6 13.98 4.82 -11.96
N VAL A 7 15.17 4.33 -11.57
CA VAL A 7 15.32 3.53 -10.34
C VAL A 7 15.05 4.39 -9.10
N LYS A 8 15.47 5.66 -9.11
CA LYS A 8 15.19 6.61 -8.05
C LYS A 8 13.68 6.86 -7.90
N ASP A 9 12.98 7.04 -9.01
CA ASP A 9 11.52 7.21 -9.02
C ASP A 9 10.81 5.95 -8.49
N LEU A 10 11.32 4.76 -8.84
CA LEU A 10 10.80 3.48 -8.34
C LEU A 10 10.96 3.36 -6.82
N VAL A 11 12.16 3.66 -6.30
CA VAL A 11 12.45 3.66 -4.86
C VAL A 11 11.57 4.68 -4.13
N SER A 12 11.42 5.88 -4.68
CA SER A 12 10.56 6.94 -4.13
C SER A 12 9.08 6.52 -4.09
N SER A 13 8.59 5.91 -5.16
CA SER A 13 7.22 5.39 -5.25
C SER A 13 6.96 4.29 -4.23
N TYR A 14 7.93 3.38 -4.04
CA TYR A 14 7.86 2.38 -2.99
C TYR A 14 7.78 3.02 -1.60
N ASN A 15 8.67 3.96 -1.28
CA ASN A 15 8.68 4.62 0.04
C ASN A 15 7.37 5.37 0.30
N THR A 16 6.85 6.07 -0.71
CA THR A 16 5.54 6.74 -0.62
C THR A 16 4.42 5.75 -0.32
N MET A 17 4.41 4.61 -1.01
CA MET A 17 3.44 3.55 -0.75
C MET A 17 3.61 2.98 0.66
N HIS A 18 4.85 2.69 1.08
CA HIS A 18 5.17 2.19 2.42
C HIS A 18 4.66 3.13 3.51
N ASP A 19 4.88 4.43 3.37
CA ASP A 19 4.45 5.43 4.35
C ASP A 19 2.92 5.54 4.41
N ARG A 20 2.23 5.56 3.27
CA ARG A 20 0.75 5.52 3.24
C ARG A 20 0.19 4.28 3.94
N LEU A 21 0.84 3.14 3.74
CA LEU A 21 0.44 1.89 4.38
C LEU A 21 0.72 1.90 5.89
N LYS A 22 1.80 2.56 6.32
CA LYS A 22 2.13 2.75 7.73
C LYS A 22 1.15 3.70 8.43
N GLU A 23 0.76 4.79 7.78
CA GLU A 23 -0.29 5.71 8.25
C GLU A 23 -1.65 5.00 8.39
N ALA A 24 -1.96 4.08 7.48
CA ALA A 24 -3.13 3.21 7.58
C ALA A 24 -3.02 2.13 8.69
N GLY A 25 -1.90 2.06 9.43
CA GLY A 25 -1.51 0.99 10.34
C GLY A 25 -2.42 0.70 11.54
N GLY A 26 -3.47 1.50 11.77
CA GLY A 26 -4.53 1.21 12.74
C GLY A 26 -5.71 0.42 12.19
N VAL A 27 -5.91 0.45 10.86
CA VAL A 27 -7.08 -0.13 10.19
C VAL A 27 -6.71 -1.23 9.21
N MET A 28 -5.46 -1.36 8.78
CA MET A 28 -5.07 -2.29 7.72
C MET A 28 -4.55 -3.66 8.23
N ASN A 29 -4.72 -4.70 7.42
CA ASN A 29 -4.27 -6.06 7.71
C ASN A 29 -2.72 -6.19 7.74
N SER A 30 -2.16 -6.73 8.82
CA SER A 30 -0.71 -6.90 8.97
C SER A 30 -0.07 -7.86 7.95
N SER A 31 -0.82 -8.80 7.38
CA SER A 31 -0.32 -9.74 6.38
C SER A 31 0.00 -9.07 5.05
N VAL A 32 -0.76 -8.03 4.69
CA VAL A 32 -0.51 -7.15 3.53
C VAL A 32 0.86 -6.48 3.69
N ARG A 33 1.09 -5.87 4.85
CA ARG A 33 2.38 -5.23 5.17
C ARG A 33 3.55 -6.22 5.11
N LYS A 34 3.41 -7.39 5.75
CA LYS A 34 4.45 -8.43 5.76
C LYS A 34 4.77 -8.97 4.36
N SER A 35 3.75 -9.16 3.52
CA SER A 35 3.94 -9.61 2.13
C SER A 35 4.80 -8.62 1.35
N MET A 36 4.49 -7.32 1.44
CA MET A 36 5.29 -6.28 0.83
C MET A 36 6.73 -6.24 1.33
N GLU A 37 6.92 -6.31 2.65
CA GLU A 37 8.26 -6.30 3.25
C GLU A 37 9.10 -7.51 2.82
N SER A 38 8.48 -8.67 2.61
CA SER A 38 9.17 -9.89 2.18
C SER A 38 9.64 -9.89 0.73
N LEU A 39 9.05 -9.07 -0.13
CA LEU A 39 9.39 -9.03 -1.56
C LEU A 39 10.73 -8.34 -1.84
N ILE A 40 11.19 -7.54 -0.88
CA ILE A 40 12.31 -6.61 -1.06
C ILE A 40 13.55 -7.05 -0.28
N SER A 41 13.43 -8.10 0.54
CA SER A 41 14.56 -8.71 1.25
C SER A 41 15.36 -9.68 0.36
N SER A 42 15.85 -9.22 -0.79
CA SER A 42 16.70 -10.01 -1.67
C SER A 42 18.11 -9.45 -1.74
N SER A 43 19.11 -10.32 -1.48
CA SER A 43 20.53 -10.01 -1.65
C SER A 43 20.88 -9.54 -3.07
N THR A 44 20.02 -9.82 -4.06
CA THR A 44 20.20 -9.36 -5.43
C THR A 44 20.07 -7.84 -5.57
N TYR A 45 19.18 -7.21 -4.79
CA TYR A 45 18.94 -5.76 -4.83
C TYR A 45 20.06 -4.98 -4.13
N GLU A 46 20.54 -5.50 -3.00
CA GLU A 46 21.66 -4.92 -2.26
C GLU A 46 22.95 -4.88 -3.11
N ARG A 47 23.20 -5.91 -3.92
CA ARG A 47 24.34 -5.97 -4.84
C ARG A 47 24.32 -4.88 -5.91
N ILE A 48 23.14 -4.42 -6.31
CA ILE A 48 22.97 -3.36 -7.31
C ILE A 48 22.72 -1.98 -6.68
N GLY A 49 22.91 -1.83 -5.37
CA GLY A 49 22.80 -0.54 -4.67
C GLY A 49 21.41 -0.19 -4.17
N ILE A 50 20.45 -1.13 -4.13
CA ILE A 50 19.13 -0.90 -3.54
C ILE A 50 19.08 -1.60 -2.19
N HIS A 51 19.11 -0.81 -1.12
CA HIS A 51 19.25 -1.28 0.25
C HIS A 51 17.95 -1.07 1.03
N ARG A 52 17.59 -2.03 1.88
CA ARG A 52 16.47 -1.88 2.80
C ARG A 52 16.94 -1.31 4.13
N ASN A 53 16.28 -0.26 4.60
CA ASN A 53 16.50 0.31 5.92
C ASN A 53 15.78 -0.52 7.01
N GLY A 54 16.18 -0.34 8.27
CA GLY A 54 15.57 -1.06 9.40
C GLY A 54 14.08 -0.77 9.61
N ASP A 55 13.58 0.34 9.09
CA ASP A 55 12.17 0.74 9.15
C ASP A 55 11.31 0.20 7.99
N GLY A 56 11.93 -0.53 7.04
CA GLY A 56 11.25 -1.11 5.89
C GLY A 56 11.38 -0.30 4.59
N THR A 57 11.81 0.97 4.64
CA THR A 57 12.00 1.82 3.45
C THR A 57 13.20 1.37 2.63
N LEU A 58 13.28 1.84 1.38
CA LEU A 58 14.40 1.62 0.48
C LEU A 58 15.30 2.85 0.37
N LYS A 59 16.60 2.60 0.27
CA LYS A 59 17.64 3.58 -0.03
C LYS A 59 18.39 3.16 -1.29
N LEU A 60 18.60 4.12 -2.18
CA LEU A 60 19.42 3.94 -3.38
C LEU A 60 20.84 4.45 -3.14
N ASP A 61 21.82 3.61 -3.39
CA ASP A 61 23.22 3.95 -3.61
C ASP A 61 23.44 4.13 -5.12
N GLU A 62 23.38 5.39 -5.57
CA GLU A 62 23.47 5.75 -7.00
C GLU A 62 24.83 5.37 -7.60
N GLU A 63 25.91 5.44 -6.81
CA GLU A 63 27.27 5.11 -7.26
C GLU A 63 27.42 3.60 -7.45
N GLN A 64 26.91 2.81 -6.51
CA GLN A 64 26.90 1.35 -6.64
C GLN A 64 26.02 0.89 -7.80
N LEU A 65 24.85 1.50 -7.99
CA LEU A 65 24.00 1.21 -9.14
C LEU A 65 24.70 1.54 -10.45
N LYS A 66 25.34 2.70 -10.55
CA LYS A 66 26.11 3.12 -11.73
C LYS A 66 27.23 2.11 -12.04
N LYS A 67 27.99 1.70 -11.02
CA LYS A 67 29.04 0.69 -11.15
C LYS A 67 28.49 -0.65 -11.64
N SER A 68 27.36 -1.10 -11.11
CA SER A 68 26.71 -2.35 -11.53
C SER A 68 26.18 -2.28 -12.96
N LEU A 69 25.59 -1.15 -13.37
CA LEU A 69 25.18 -0.90 -14.75
C LEU A 69 26.37 -0.90 -15.72
N SER A 70 27.50 -0.32 -15.33
CA SER A 70 28.72 -0.35 -16.17
C SER A 70 29.38 -1.73 -16.23
N SER A 71 29.36 -2.50 -15.14
CA SER A 71 30.02 -3.80 -15.06
C SER A 71 29.18 -4.96 -15.59
N ASN A 72 27.87 -4.91 -15.43
CA ASN A 72 26.95 -5.98 -15.84
C ASN A 72 25.55 -5.41 -16.10
N PHE A 73 25.44 -4.68 -17.20
CA PHE A 73 24.22 -3.97 -17.59
C PHE A 73 23.00 -4.90 -17.70
N GLU A 74 23.15 -6.05 -18.36
CA GLU A 74 22.04 -6.99 -18.61
C GLU A 74 21.51 -7.57 -17.29
N GLN A 75 22.39 -8.05 -16.42
CA GLN A 75 21.98 -8.62 -15.13
C GLN A 75 21.36 -7.56 -14.21
N THR A 76 21.94 -6.36 -14.18
CA THR A 76 21.41 -5.23 -13.38
C THR A 76 20.04 -4.81 -13.87
N THR A 77 19.87 -4.66 -15.18
CA THR A 77 18.58 -4.32 -15.79
C THR A 77 17.55 -5.42 -15.54
N LYS A 78 17.92 -6.70 -15.67
CA LYS A 78 17.02 -7.82 -15.37
C LYS A 78 16.58 -7.86 -13.90
N ALA A 79 17.47 -7.54 -12.97
CA ALA A 79 17.12 -7.44 -11.55
C ALA A 79 16.12 -6.31 -11.26
N ILE A 80 16.16 -5.22 -12.03
CA ILE A 80 15.28 -4.06 -11.86
C ILE A 80 13.96 -4.25 -12.61
N SER A 81 14.02 -4.46 -13.93
CA SER A 81 12.89 -4.43 -14.85
C SER A 81 12.60 -5.75 -15.56
N GLY A 82 13.37 -6.80 -15.29
CA GLY A 82 13.11 -8.12 -15.85
C GLY A 82 11.88 -8.78 -15.23
N ASN A 83 11.46 -9.89 -15.82
CA ASN A 83 10.42 -10.75 -15.25
C ASN A 83 10.84 -11.19 -13.84
N TYR A 84 9.98 -11.02 -12.84
CA TYR A 84 10.29 -11.18 -11.41
C TYR A 84 11.34 -10.22 -10.82
N GLY A 85 11.69 -9.15 -11.54
CA GLY A 85 12.53 -8.05 -11.07
C GLY A 85 11.81 -7.19 -10.04
N LEU A 86 12.50 -6.17 -9.51
CA LEU A 86 11.94 -5.30 -8.47
C LEU A 86 10.66 -4.58 -8.94
N ALA A 87 10.68 -4.00 -10.14
CA ALA A 87 9.53 -3.25 -10.68
C ALA A 87 8.32 -4.15 -10.90
N ASP A 88 8.54 -5.34 -11.47
CA ASP A 88 7.49 -6.35 -11.71
C ASP A 88 6.83 -6.82 -10.41
N ARG A 89 7.64 -7.13 -9.39
CA ARG A 89 7.15 -7.53 -8.06
C ARG A 89 6.36 -6.42 -7.39
N LEU A 90 6.83 -5.17 -7.49
CA LEU A 90 6.12 -4.01 -6.95
C LEU A 90 4.78 -3.79 -7.68
N SER A 91 4.76 -3.89 -9.01
CA SER A 91 3.54 -3.77 -9.82
C SER A 91 2.53 -4.85 -9.46
N SER A 92 2.94 -6.12 -9.48
CA SER A 92 2.09 -7.26 -9.10
C SER A 92 1.49 -7.11 -7.70
N THR A 93 2.24 -6.47 -6.80
CA THR A 93 1.80 -6.24 -5.42
C THR A 93 0.80 -5.10 -5.34
N ALA A 94 1.06 -4.00 -6.05
CA ALA A 94 0.12 -2.89 -6.16
C ALA A 94 -1.21 -3.32 -6.82
N GLU A 95 -1.14 -4.11 -7.88
CA GLU A 95 -2.31 -4.68 -8.57
C GLU A 95 -3.15 -5.54 -7.62
N ARG A 96 -2.51 -6.46 -6.90
CA ARG A 96 -3.19 -7.28 -5.89
C ARG A 96 -3.96 -6.44 -4.88
N TYR A 97 -3.43 -5.28 -4.46
CA TYR A 97 -4.12 -4.38 -3.54
C TYR A 97 -5.22 -3.55 -4.17
N ASN A 98 -5.09 -3.24 -5.46
CA ASN A 98 -6.15 -2.56 -6.21
C ASN A 98 -7.35 -3.49 -6.45
N GLU A 99 -7.10 -4.80 -6.59
CA GLU A 99 -8.15 -5.80 -6.85
C GLU A 99 -8.90 -6.28 -5.60
N VAL A 100 -8.29 -6.23 -4.40
CA VAL A 100 -9.01 -6.62 -3.19
C VAL A 100 -10.01 -5.56 -2.75
N GLN A 101 -11.24 -5.99 -2.45
CA GLN A 101 -12.27 -5.15 -1.83
C GLN A 101 -11.69 -4.44 -0.59
N ALA A 102 -11.96 -3.15 -0.45
CA ALA A 102 -11.43 -2.31 0.63
C ALA A 102 -11.69 -2.89 2.04
N SER A 103 -12.79 -3.63 2.22
CA SER A 103 -13.14 -4.34 3.46
C SER A 103 -12.14 -5.45 3.83
N SER A 104 -11.53 -6.13 2.85
CA SER A 104 -10.52 -7.18 3.07
C SER A 104 -9.15 -6.62 3.44
N LEU A 105 -8.89 -5.36 3.06
CA LEU A 105 -7.72 -4.61 3.52
C LEU A 105 -7.85 -4.22 4.99
N LEU A 106 -9.06 -4.16 5.53
CA LEU A 106 -9.31 -3.82 6.93
C LEU A 106 -8.96 -4.96 7.89
N ASN A 107 -8.37 -4.59 9.03
CA ASN A 107 -8.18 -5.48 10.16
C ASN A 107 -9.55 -5.85 10.78
N SER A 108 -9.54 -6.84 11.67
CA SER A 108 -10.76 -7.35 12.29
C SER A 108 -11.58 -6.27 13.03
N LYS A 109 -10.93 -5.34 13.72
CA LYS A 109 -11.59 -4.25 14.46
C LYS A 109 -12.25 -3.25 13.53
N ALA A 110 -11.53 -2.81 12.49
CA ALA A 110 -12.05 -1.87 11.51
C ALA A 110 -13.22 -2.47 10.70
N ARG A 111 -13.14 -3.76 10.33
CA ARG A 111 -14.27 -4.47 9.72
C ARG A 111 -15.51 -4.50 10.60
N GLN A 112 -15.33 -4.76 11.89
CA GLN A 112 -16.44 -4.80 12.84
C GLN A 112 -17.12 -3.43 12.97
N VAL A 113 -16.34 -2.35 13.11
CA VAL A 113 -16.87 -0.98 13.16
C VAL A 113 -17.64 -0.63 11.88
N GLN A 114 -17.11 -1.00 10.71
CA GLN A 114 -17.79 -0.77 9.43
C GLN A 114 -19.13 -1.52 9.35
N GLN A 115 -19.18 -2.78 9.78
CA GLN A 115 -20.41 -3.56 9.83
C GLN A 115 -21.46 -2.93 10.76
N PHE A 116 -21.05 -2.45 11.93
CA PHE A 116 -21.94 -1.74 12.85
C PHE A 116 -22.45 -0.41 12.26
N ALA A 117 -21.59 0.36 11.60
CA ALA A 117 -21.99 1.61 10.96
C ALA A 117 -22.99 1.38 9.81
N MET A 118 -22.77 0.34 9.00
CA MET A 118 -23.70 -0.05 7.93
C MET A 118 -25.04 -0.53 8.51
N TYR A 119 -25.02 -1.30 9.60
CA TYR A 119 -26.23 -1.73 10.30
C TYR A 119 -27.04 -0.54 10.83
N GLN A 120 -26.39 0.39 11.56
CA GLN A 120 -27.06 1.59 12.08
C GLN A 120 -27.64 2.46 10.96
N SER A 121 -26.91 2.61 9.84
CA SER A 121 -27.38 3.34 8.66
C SER A 121 -28.62 2.68 8.04
N SER A 122 -28.62 1.34 7.94
CA SER A 122 -29.77 0.61 7.42
C SER A 122 -31.01 0.74 8.31
N MET A 123 -30.86 0.78 9.63
CA MET A 123 -31.96 1.03 10.56
C MET A 123 -32.53 2.45 10.41
N GLN A 124 -31.66 3.45 10.20
CA GLN A 124 -32.11 4.84 9.96
C GLN A 124 -32.85 4.99 8.63
N MET A 125 -32.43 4.28 7.58
CA MET A 125 -33.12 4.29 6.28
C MET A 125 -34.43 3.48 6.28
N ALA A 126 -34.49 2.41 7.06
CA ALA A 126 -35.67 1.55 7.17
C ALA A 126 -36.75 2.09 8.12
N MET A 127 -36.47 3.16 8.88
CA MET A 127 -37.48 3.86 9.66
C MET A 127 -38.21 4.86 8.76
N PRO A 128 -39.46 4.59 8.31
CA PRO A 128 -40.28 5.66 7.79
C PRO A 128 -40.43 6.66 8.93
N ILE A 129 -39.96 7.88 8.72
CA ILE A 129 -40.33 9.04 9.54
C ILE A 129 -41.84 9.21 9.39
N GLN A 130 -42.62 8.43 10.13
CA GLN A 130 -43.95 8.83 10.53
C GLN A 130 -43.71 9.99 11.49
N ALA A 131 -43.58 11.18 10.92
CA ALA A 131 -43.80 12.42 11.62
C ALA A 131 -45.25 12.36 12.11
N SER A 132 -45.44 11.71 13.25
CA SER A 132 -46.66 11.74 14.03
C SER A 132 -46.95 13.20 14.31
N GLY A 133 -47.90 13.75 13.56
CA GLY A 133 -48.38 15.12 13.62
C GLY A 133 -49.09 15.42 14.93
N TRP A 134 -48.32 15.48 16.01
CA TRP A 134 -48.73 16.12 17.25
C TRP A 134 -48.03 17.47 17.31
N VAL A 135 -48.52 18.39 16.48
CA VAL A 135 -48.32 19.81 16.75
C VAL A 135 -49.13 20.12 18.00
N VAL A 136 -48.40 20.31 19.09
CA VAL A 136 -48.87 20.87 20.35
C VAL A 136 -49.52 22.22 20.05
N ASN A 137 -50.85 22.32 20.13
CA ASN A 137 -51.50 23.61 20.24
C ASN A 137 -51.91 23.82 21.71
N ARG A 138 -51.10 24.64 22.40
CA ARG A 138 -51.55 25.42 23.56
C ARG A 138 -52.62 26.38 23.07
N LEU A 139 -53.68 26.57 23.87
CA LEU A 139 -54.20 27.87 24.34
C LEU A 139 -55.67 27.71 24.80
N TYR A 140 -55.94 28.31 25.97
CA TYR A 140 -57.17 28.40 26.76
C TYR A 140 -57.56 27.19 27.62
#